data_AF-A0A8C9FQE2-F1
#
_entry.id   AF-A0A8C9FQE2-F1
#
_cell.length_a   1.000
_cell.length_b   1.000
_cell.length_c   1.000
_cell.angle_alpha   90.00
_cell.angle_beta   90.00
_cell.angle_gamma   90.00
#
_symmetry.space_group_name_H-M   'P 1'
#
loop_
_entity.id
_entity.type
_entity.pdbx_description
1 polymer ?
#
loop_
_entity_poly.entity_id
_entity_poly.type
_entity_poly.pdbx_seq_one_letter_code
_entity_poly.pdbx_strand_id
1 'polypeptide(L)'
;MAPPLSRPSLPLVGGRDHAPRLAAGWGRSVARVWRKSARRRLGMWRAGMAAGEGLGPALRAVTEQVQQAAARRPQGLPDVQPRLVAVSKTKPAEMVLDAYSHGQRSFGENYVQELLEKASDSRILSSCPEIKWHFIGHLQKSNVNKLIAVPNLFMLETVDSVKLADRVNSSWQKKGSPQKLKVMVQVNTSGEDSKHGLPPRDTTAAVEHVINKCPSLEFVGLMTIGSIGHDLSKGPNPDFQVLLSLRQEVCEKLNLPIEKVELSMGMSTDFQHAIEVGSTNVRIGSTIFGERDYPNRADGGKAPAGTEGKTEASTAQGH
;
A
#
# COMPACT_ATOMS: atom_id res chain seq x y z
N MET A 1 31.71 33.35 53.28
CA MET A 1 30.51 32.75 53.90
C MET A 1 29.30 33.47 53.36
N ALA A 2 28.33 32.73 52.81
CA ALA A 2 27.24 33.26 51.98
C ALA A 2 26.24 34.15 52.75
N PRO A 3 25.64 35.18 52.12
CA PRO A 3 24.49 35.90 52.66
C PRO A 3 23.15 35.29 52.19
N PRO A 4 22.03 35.58 52.87
CA PRO A 4 20.75 34.91 52.67
C PRO A 4 19.95 35.53 51.51
N LEU A 5 19.24 34.71 50.75
CA LEU A 5 18.26 35.18 49.77
C LEU A 5 16.83 34.88 50.23
N SER A 6 16.13 35.98 50.42
CA SER A 6 14.72 36.16 50.76
C SER A 6 13.80 35.66 49.63
N ARG A 7 12.69 35.00 50.01
CA ARG A 7 11.51 34.84 49.14
C ARG A 7 10.72 36.16 49.08
N PRO A 8 10.02 36.44 47.98
CA PRO A 8 8.58 36.58 48.14
C PRO A 8 7.71 36.02 46.98
N SER A 9 6.56 35.48 47.40
CA SER A 9 5.21 35.46 46.79
C SER A 9 5.00 35.20 45.29
N LEU A 10 4.30 34.09 45.04
CA LEU A 10 3.53 33.77 43.83
C LEU A 10 2.34 34.72 43.62
N PRO A 11 1.95 34.96 42.36
CA PRO A 11 0.57 35.18 41.98
C PRO A 11 0.01 33.99 41.16
N LEU A 12 -1.19 33.56 41.55
CA LEU A 12 -2.12 32.77 40.76
C LEU A 12 -2.67 33.61 39.60
N VAL A 13 -2.54 33.15 38.35
CA VAL A 13 -3.48 33.47 37.26
C VAL A 13 -3.60 32.26 36.33
N GLY A 14 -4.85 31.84 36.10
CA GLY A 14 -5.20 30.71 35.24
C GLY A 14 -4.94 30.97 33.75
N GLY A 15 -4.55 29.90 33.05
CA GLY A 15 -4.43 29.85 31.61
C GLY A 15 -5.05 28.54 31.10
N ARG A 16 -6.06 28.67 30.25
CA ARG A 16 -6.85 27.59 29.65
C ARG A 16 -5.99 26.69 28.77
N ASP A 17 -6.28 25.39 28.81
CA ASP A 17 -5.80 24.39 27.87
C ASP A 17 -6.05 24.81 26.42
N HIS A 18 -4.97 25.06 25.68
CA HIS A 18 -5.00 25.19 24.23
C HIS A 18 -4.66 23.85 23.58
N ALA A 19 -5.68 23.01 23.40
CA ALA A 19 -5.66 21.95 22.39
C ALA A 19 -6.01 22.58 21.01
N PRO A 20 -5.25 22.33 19.93
CA PRO A 20 -5.58 22.87 18.62
C PRO A 20 -6.81 22.16 18.04
N ARG A 21 -7.93 22.88 17.97
CA ARG A 21 -9.13 22.50 17.21
C ARG A 21 -8.85 22.60 15.71
N LEU A 22 -8.56 21.47 15.07
CA LEU A 22 -8.68 21.32 13.62
C LEU A 22 -9.39 20.00 13.28
N ALA A 23 -10.71 19.98 13.46
CA ALA A 23 -11.57 18.92 12.94
C ALA A 23 -12.98 19.45 12.68
N ALA A 24 -13.16 20.22 11.60
CA ALA A 24 -14.50 20.50 11.08
C ALA A 24 -14.45 20.86 9.59
N GLY A 25 -14.69 19.87 8.74
CA GLY A 25 -14.87 20.06 7.30
C GLY A 25 -15.35 18.77 6.66
N TRP A 26 -16.54 18.29 7.03
CA TRP A 26 -17.09 17.01 6.56
C TRP A 26 -18.22 17.20 5.55
N GLY A 27 -18.12 16.54 4.40
CA GLY A 27 -19.29 16.11 3.65
C GLY A 27 -19.89 14.86 4.31
N ARG A 28 -20.98 15.02 5.08
CA ARG A 28 -21.60 13.96 5.90
C ARG A 28 -22.12 12.75 5.09
N SER A 29 -22.28 12.89 3.78
CA SER A 29 -22.93 11.89 2.92
C SER A 29 -22.01 10.72 2.57
N VAL A 30 -20.78 10.99 2.12
CA VAL A 30 -19.83 9.93 1.70
C VAL A 30 -19.40 9.07 2.89
N ALA A 31 -19.06 9.69 4.02
CA ALA A 31 -18.68 8.98 5.25
C ALA A 31 -19.80 8.10 5.84
N ARG A 32 -21.06 8.31 5.45
CA ARG A 32 -22.20 7.49 5.87
C ARG A 32 -22.33 6.22 5.01
N VAL A 33 -22.06 6.31 3.72
CA VAL A 33 -22.08 5.17 2.78
C VAL A 33 -20.99 4.16 3.13
N TRP A 34 -19.77 4.64 3.40
CA TRP A 34 -18.65 3.80 3.82
C TRP A 34 -18.91 3.08 5.15
N ARG A 35 -19.46 3.79 6.15
CA ARG A 35 -19.81 3.19 7.45
C ARG A 35 -20.91 2.12 7.36
N LYS A 36 -21.92 2.31 6.50
CA LYS A 36 -22.95 1.28 6.26
C LYS A 36 -22.37 0.05 5.57
N SER A 37 -21.49 0.24 4.58
CA SER A 37 -20.81 -0.84 3.88
C SER A 37 -19.88 -1.63 4.82
N ALA A 38 -19.13 -0.96 5.68
CA ALA A 38 -18.26 -1.60 6.69
C ALA A 38 -19.05 -2.47 7.69
N ARG A 39 -20.22 -2.01 8.18
CA ARG A 39 -21.05 -2.81 9.11
C ARG A 39 -21.61 -4.09 8.47
N ARG A 40 -21.99 -4.06 7.19
CA ARG A 40 -22.45 -5.25 6.47
C ARG A 40 -21.32 -6.28 6.31
N ARG A 41 -20.13 -5.83 5.90
CA ARG A 41 -18.92 -6.67 5.81
C ARG A 41 -18.55 -7.31 7.15
N LEU A 42 -18.69 -6.56 8.25
CA LEU A 42 -18.45 -7.08 9.59
C LEU A 42 -19.41 -8.23 9.96
N GLY A 43 -20.68 -8.13 9.58
CA GLY A 43 -21.68 -9.17 9.82
C GLY A 43 -21.37 -10.48 9.07
N MET A 44 -21.00 -10.37 7.79
CA MET A 44 -20.61 -11.53 6.97
C MET A 44 -19.31 -12.17 7.45
N TRP A 45 -18.30 -11.37 7.82
CA TRP A 45 -17.06 -11.88 8.38
C TRP A 45 -17.28 -12.62 9.71
N ARG A 46 -18.13 -12.09 10.60
CA ARG A 46 -18.49 -12.79 11.85
C ARG A 46 -19.17 -14.14 11.58
N ALA A 47 -19.96 -14.24 10.51
CA ALA A 47 -20.55 -15.51 10.09
C ALA A 47 -19.50 -16.49 9.53
N GLY A 48 -18.53 -16.01 8.74
CA GLY A 48 -17.41 -16.83 8.23
C GLY A 48 -16.46 -17.33 9.33
N MET A 49 -16.19 -16.50 10.35
CA MET A 49 -15.43 -16.88 11.54
C MET A 49 -16.06 -18.06 12.31
N ALA A 50 -17.40 -18.14 12.33
CA ALA A 50 -18.11 -19.23 12.99
C ALA A 50 -18.04 -20.56 12.22
N ALA A 51 -17.66 -20.54 10.94
CA ALA A 51 -17.61 -21.72 10.07
C ALA A 51 -16.23 -22.41 10.01
N GLY A 52 -15.25 -21.97 10.80
CA GLY A 52 -13.90 -22.61 10.86
C GLY A 52 -12.92 -22.17 9.75
N GLU A 53 -13.37 -21.38 8.77
CA GLU A 53 -12.51 -20.73 7.76
C GLU A 53 -11.94 -19.41 8.30
N GLY A 54 -11.10 -19.52 9.33
CA GLY A 54 -10.57 -18.35 10.02
C GLY A 54 -9.49 -17.60 9.24
N LEU A 55 -9.42 -16.29 9.44
CA LEU A 55 -8.33 -15.43 8.95
C LEU A 55 -6.96 -15.91 9.46
N GLY A 56 -6.88 -16.40 10.70
CA GLY A 56 -5.66 -16.93 11.30
C GLY A 56 -5.02 -18.09 10.50
N PRO A 57 -5.74 -19.19 10.23
CA PRO A 57 -5.28 -20.25 9.32
C PRO A 57 -4.82 -19.75 7.94
N ALA A 58 -5.58 -18.86 7.30
CA ALA A 58 -5.22 -18.32 5.99
C ALA A 58 -3.91 -17.51 6.04
N LEU A 59 -3.75 -16.64 7.05
CA LEU A 59 -2.53 -15.87 7.26
C LEU A 59 -1.32 -16.77 7.54
N ARG A 60 -1.47 -17.83 8.35
CA ARG A 60 -0.40 -18.81 8.60
C ARG A 60 0.02 -19.52 7.34
N ALA A 61 -0.93 -20.04 6.56
CA ALA A 61 -0.65 -20.71 5.29
C ALA A 61 0.11 -19.80 4.32
N VAL A 62 -0.30 -18.52 4.19
CA VAL A 62 0.41 -17.54 3.36
C VAL A 62 1.82 -17.27 3.90
N THR A 63 1.98 -17.14 5.21
CA THR A 63 3.29 -16.92 5.84
C THR A 63 4.23 -18.10 5.58
N GLU A 64 3.74 -19.33 5.70
CA GLU A 64 4.50 -20.54 5.37
C GLU A 64 4.88 -20.58 3.89
N GLN A 65 3.97 -20.24 2.98
CA GLN A 65 4.26 -20.17 1.54
C GLN A 65 5.33 -19.11 1.22
N VAL A 66 5.32 -17.96 1.92
CA VAL A 66 6.36 -16.93 1.80
C VAL A 66 7.71 -17.47 2.26
N GLN A 67 7.76 -18.18 3.39
CA GLN A 67 9.00 -18.79 3.90
C GLN A 67 9.54 -19.87 2.96
N GLN A 68 8.65 -20.73 2.45
CA GLN A 68 9.03 -21.78 1.49
C GLN A 68 9.56 -21.19 0.19
N ALA A 69 8.91 -20.15 -0.36
CA ALA A 69 9.40 -19.47 -1.54
C ALA A 69 10.76 -18.78 -1.29
N ALA A 70 10.97 -18.19 -0.10
CA ALA A 70 12.25 -17.61 0.28
C ALA A 70 13.37 -18.66 0.33
N ALA A 71 13.08 -19.85 0.87
CA ALA A 71 14.02 -20.97 0.92
C ALA A 71 14.35 -21.56 -0.47
N ARG A 72 13.50 -21.37 -1.47
CA ARG A 72 13.73 -21.79 -2.87
C ARG A 72 14.51 -20.77 -3.70
N ARG A 73 14.88 -19.62 -3.15
CA ARG A 73 15.62 -18.60 -3.89
C ARG A 73 16.97 -19.13 -4.39
N PRO A 74 17.34 -18.85 -5.66
CA PRO A 74 18.65 -19.21 -6.18
C PRO A 74 19.80 -18.58 -5.38
N GLN A 75 20.92 -19.30 -5.32
CA GLN A 75 22.18 -18.76 -4.82
C GLN A 75 22.60 -17.55 -5.67
N GLY A 76 22.90 -16.42 -5.04
CA GLY A 76 23.28 -15.17 -5.70
C GLY A 76 22.28 -14.02 -5.52
N LEU A 77 21.05 -14.30 -5.06
CA LEU A 77 20.15 -13.26 -4.58
C LEU A 77 20.48 -12.88 -3.12
N PRO A 78 20.23 -11.63 -2.70
CA PRO A 78 20.39 -11.24 -1.30
C PRO A 78 19.56 -12.12 -0.35
N ASP A 79 20.21 -12.61 0.71
CA ASP A 79 19.56 -13.37 1.78
C ASP A 79 18.74 -12.43 2.67
N VAL A 80 17.50 -12.17 2.24
CA VAL A 80 16.56 -11.27 2.89
C VAL A 80 15.22 -11.96 3.05
N GLN A 81 14.74 -12.09 4.29
CA GLN A 81 13.39 -12.58 4.54
C GLN A 81 12.35 -11.62 3.89
N PRO A 82 11.53 -12.09 2.92
CA PRO A 82 10.54 -11.25 2.29
C PRO A 82 9.51 -10.74 3.32
N ARG A 83 9.16 -9.47 3.22
CA ARG A 83 8.08 -8.86 3.98
C ARG A 83 6.73 -9.22 3.36
N LEU A 84 5.87 -9.87 4.14
CA LEU A 84 4.46 -10.01 3.82
C LEU A 84 3.72 -8.71 4.16
N VAL A 85 3.22 -8.01 3.14
CA VAL A 85 2.32 -6.86 3.29
C VAL A 85 0.88 -7.34 3.12
N ALA A 86 0.14 -7.45 4.22
CA ALA A 86 -1.25 -7.90 4.21
C ALA A 86 -2.17 -6.77 3.70
N VAL A 87 -2.73 -6.93 2.51
CA VAL A 87 -3.53 -5.89 1.83
C VAL A 87 -4.97 -5.92 2.33
N SER A 88 -5.27 -5.06 3.30
CA SER A 88 -6.57 -4.98 3.98
C SER A 88 -7.55 -3.98 3.34
N LYS A 89 -7.24 -3.44 2.15
CA LYS A 89 -8.14 -2.51 1.44
C LYS A 89 -9.55 -3.07 1.31
N THR A 90 -10.55 -2.23 1.51
CA THR A 90 -11.97 -2.56 1.55
C THR A 90 -12.42 -3.49 2.68
N LYS A 91 -11.51 -4.01 3.52
CA LYS A 91 -11.82 -4.89 4.66
C LYS A 91 -12.05 -4.06 5.94
N PRO A 92 -12.94 -4.50 6.84
CA PRO A 92 -13.23 -3.77 8.07
C PRO A 92 -12.03 -3.80 9.06
N ALA A 93 -11.97 -2.84 9.99
CA ALA A 93 -10.87 -2.71 10.95
C ALA A 93 -10.72 -3.96 11.84
N GLU A 94 -11.80 -4.70 12.07
CA GLU A 94 -11.81 -5.95 12.84
C GLU A 94 -10.93 -7.04 12.22
N MET A 95 -10.85 -7.12 10.89
CA MET A 95 -9.93 -8.06 10.23
C MET A 95 -8.47 -7.65 10.38
N VAL A 96 -8.19 -6.35 10.51
CA VAL A 96 -6.83 -5.85 10.81
C VAL A 96 -6.44 -6.22 12.25
N LEU A 97 -7.35 -6.04 13.21
CA LEU A 97 -7.15 -6.42 14.61
C LEU A 97 -6.90 -7.94 14.73
N ASP A 98 -7.71 -8.74 14.03
CA ASP A 98 -7.58 -10.20 14.03
C ASP A 98 -6.24 -10.65 13.42
N ALA A 99 -5.90 -10.16 12.23
CA ALA A 99 -4.60 -10.41 11.59
C ALA A 99 -3.42 -10.00 12.48
N TYR A 100 -3.53 -8.86 13.17
CA TYR A 100 -2.49 -8.36 14.07
C TYR A 100 -2.30 -9.30 15.28
N SER A 101 -3.40 -9.81 15.84
CA SER A 101 -3.36 -10.80 16.94
C SER A 101 -2.70 -12.11 16.54
N HIS A 102 -2.72 -12.42 15.23
CA HIS A 102 -2.00 -13.54 14.61
C HIS A 102 -0.57 -13.21 14.16
N GLY A 103 0.00 -12.09 14.62
CA GLY A 103 1.41 -11.74 14.40
C GLY A 103 1.68 -10.84 13.19
N GLN A 104 0.66 -10.53 12.37
CA GLN A 104 0.85 -9.61 11.25
C GLN A 104 1.18 -8.20 11.75
N ARG A 105 2.14 -7.53 11.09
CA ARG A 105 2.53 -6.15 11.43
C ARG A 105 2.46 -5.19 10.25
N SER A 106 2.76 -5.65 9.04
CA SER A 106 2.74 -4.80 7.84
C SER A 106 1.42 -4.89 7.11
N PHE A 107 0.72 -3.78 6.97
CA PHE A 107 -0.60 -3.72 6.32
C PHE A 107 -0.60 -2.74 5.15
N GLY A 108 -1.17 -3.14 4.03
CA GLY A 108 -1.25 -2.36 2.80
C GLY A 108 -2.64 -1.77 2.57
N GLU A 109 -2.73 -0.47 2.34
CA GLU A 109 -3.97 0.23 1.99
C GLU A 109 -3.83 1.00 0.68
N ASN A 110 -4.92 1.02 -0.11
CA ASN A 110 -4.97 1.71 -1.40
C ASN A 110 -5.59 3.11 -1.32
N TYR A 111 -6.42 3.38 -0.31
CA TYR A 111 -7.22 4.61 -0.24
C TYR A 111 -6.85 5.42 0.99
N VAL A 112 -6.38 6.66 0.80
CA VAL A 112 -5.88 7.51 1.90
C VAL A 112 -6.93 7.70 3.00
N GLN A 113 -8.19 7.89 2.62
CA GLN A 113 -9.28 8.07 3.58
C GLN A 113 -9.53 6.79 4.41
N GLU A 114 -9.54 5.63 3.76
CA GLU A 114 -9.73 4.34 4.45
C GLU A 114 -8.57 4.06 5.40
N LEU A 115 -7.34 4.30 4.95
CA LEU A 115 -6.14 4.15 5.78
C LEU A 115 -6.20 5.07 7.00
N LEU A 116 -6.53 6.35 6.82
CA LEU A 116 -6.64 7.30 7.93
C LEU A 116 -7.74 6.90 8.92
N GLU A 117 -8.89 6.42 8.43
CA GLU A 117 -9.99 5.96 9.28
C GLU A 117 -9.58 4.72 10.11
N LYS A 118 -8.92 3.73 9.51
CA LYS A 118 -8.42 2.54 10.22
C LYS A 118 -7.33 2.91 11.21
N ALA A 119 -6.33 3.67 10.77
CA ALA A 119 -5.20 4.05 11.61
C ALA A 119 -5.61 4.96 12.78
N SER A 120 -6.74 5.69 12.65
CA SER A 120 -7.30 6.50 13.74
C SER A 120 -8.37 5.77 14.57
N ASP A 121 -8.69 4.50 14.27
CA ASP A 121 -9.59 3.70 15.09
C ASP A 121 -8.96 3.49 16.46
N SER A 122 -9.68 3.88 17.53
CA SER A 122 -9.20 3.79 18.91
C SER A 122 -8.69 2.38 19.28
N ARG A 123 -9.29 1.32 18.72
CA ARG A 123 -8.91 -0.06 18.97
C ARG A 123 -7.60 -0.42 18.30
N ILE A 124 -7.36 0.07 17.08
CA ILE A 124 -6.10 -0.13 16.36
C ILE A 124 -4.99 0.65 17.08
N LEU A 125 -5.26 1.91 17.47
CA LEU A 125 -4.29 2.71 18.22
C LEU A 125 -3.89 2.07 19.56
N SER A 126 -4.84 1.47 20.29
CA SER A 126 -4.56 0.86 21.59
C SER A 126 -3.95 -0.54 21.47
N SER A 127 -4.46 -1.37 20.58
CA SER A 127 -4.15 -2.80 20.54
C SER A 127 -3.06 -3.16 19.53
N CYS A 128 -2.74 -2.26 18.59
CA CYS A 128 -1.77 -2.50 17.53
C CYS A 128 -0.62 -1.47 17.50
N PRO A 129 0.13 -1.30 18.61
CA PRO A 129 1.16 -0.25 18.70
C PRO A 129 2.30 -0.40 17.68
N GLU A 130 2.58 -1.63 17.23
CA GLU A 130 3.67 -1.93 16.29
C GLU A 130 3.20 -2.01 14.83
N ILE A 131 1.96 -1.63 14.53
CA ILE A 131 1.42 -1.70 13.18
C ILE A 131 2.26 -0.83 12.23
N LYS A 132 2.55 -1.34 11.05
CA LYS A 132 3.30 -0.66 10.00
C LYS A 132 2.39 -0.49 8.80
N TRP A 133 1.90 0.73 8.60
CA TRP A 133 1.05 1.04 7.45
C TRP A 133 1.88 1.32 6.21
N HIS A 134 1.61 0.57 5.15
CA HIS A 134 2.13 0.77 3.81
C HIS A 134 1.02 1.38 2.95
N PHE A 135 1.27 2.54 2.35
CA PHE A 135 0.39 3.07 1.32
C PHE A 135 0.82 2.58 -0.05
N ILE A 136 -0.03 1.77 -0.68
CA ILE A 136 0.23 1.04 -1.93
C ILE A 136 -0.77 1.38 -3.04
N GLY A 137 -1.57 2.44 -2.84
CA GLY A 137 -2.46 2.98 -3.86
C GLY A 137 -1.88 4.21 -4.55
N HIS A 138 -2.49 4.65 -5.64
CA HIS A 138 -2.06 5.87 -6.30
C HIS A 138 -2.28 7.10 -5.39
N LEU A 139 -1.21 7.86 -5.14
CA LEU A 139 -1.25 9.04 -4.26
C LEU A 139 -1.47 10.33 -5.07
N GLN A 140 -2.69 10.84 -5.04
CA GLN A 140 -2.96 12.16 -5.55
C GLN A 140 -2.31 13.25 -4.67
N LYS A 141 -1.72 14.27 -5.30
CA LYS A 141 -1.04 15.39 -4.61
C LYS A 141 -1.92 16.08 -3.55
N SER A 142 -3.22 16.19 -3.80
CA SER A 142 -4.20 16.77 -2.88
C SER A 142 -4.38 15.96 -1.58
N ASN A 143 -4.11 14.66 -1.61
CA ASN A 143 -4.26 13.75 -0.48
C ASN A 143 -2.97 13.56 0.32
N VAL A 144 -1.83 14.12 -0.12
CA VAL A 144 -0.53 13.96 0.57
C VAL A 144 -0.61 14.37 2.04
N ASN A 145 -1.18 15.53 2.36
CA ASN A 145 -1.28 15.98 3.75
C ASN A 145 -2.14 15.06 4.62
N LYS A 146 -3.18 14.45 4.04
CA LYS A 146 -4.03 13.48 4.74
C LYS A 146 -3.25 12.19 5.00
N LEU A 147 -2.47 11.72 4.03
CA LEU A 147 -1.62 10.55 4.19
C LEU A 147 -0.56 10.78 5.26
N ILE A 148 0.12 11.94 5.24
CA ILE A 148 1.18 12.27 6.21
C ILE A 148 0.63 12.33 7.65
N ALA A 149 -0.65 12.66 7.83
CA ALA A 149 -1.31 12.66 9.13
C ALA A 149 -1.63 11.25 9.69
N VAL A 150 -1.47 10.18 8.90
CA VAL A 150 -1.71 8.80 9.33
C VAL A 150 -0.73 8.42 10.45
N PRO A 151 -1.20 7.98 11.63
CA PRO A 151 -0.34 7.46 12.67
C PRO A 151 0.27 6.13 12.23
N ASN A 152 1.53 5.89 12.61
CA ASN A 152 2.28 4.69 12.23
C ASN A 152 2.36 4.45 10.70
N LEU A 153 2.31 5.52 9.90
CA LEU A 153 2.68 5.44 8.49
C LEU A 153 4.15 5.03 8.39
N PHE A 154 4.38 3.83 7.86
CA PHE A 154 5.71 3.23 7.79
C PHE A 154 6.34 3.45 6.42
N MET A 155 5.56 3.32 5.35
CA MET A 155 6.09 3.36 3.98
C MET A 155 5.07 3.89 2.98
N LEU A 156 5.54 4.67 2.01
CA LEU A 156 4.80 5.04 0.79
C LEU A 156 5.46 4.34 -0.40
N GLU A 157 4.78 3.37 -1.01
CA GLU A 157 5.37 2.56 -2.08
C GLU A 157 5.12 3.10 -3.49
N THR A 158 4.35 4.19 -3.61
CA THR A 158 3.74 4.64 -4.87
C THR A 158 4.21 6.01 -5.33
N VAL A 159 5.46 6.37 -5.04
CA VAL A 159 6.04 7.62 -5.58
C VAL A 159 6.26 7.44 -7.09
N ASP A 160 5.47 8.13 -7.90
CA ASP A 160 5.45 7.99 -9.37
C ASP A 160 5.91 9.25 -10.11
N SER A 161 6.40 10.26 -9.41
CA SER A 161 6.95 11.48 -10.01
C SER A 161 7.80 12.29 -9.05
N VAL A 162 8.78 13.03 -9.60
CA VAL A 162 9.57 14.03 -8.86
C VAL A 162 8.69 15.04 -8.13
N LYS A 163 7.64 15.55 -8.81
CA LYS A 163 6.69 16.51 -8.22
C LYS A 163 5.92 15.92 -7.03
N LEU A 164 5.64 14.61 -7.03
CA LEU A 164 5.01 13.94 -5.89
C LEU A 164 6.02 13.76 -4.75
N ALA A 165 7.26 13.35 -5.06
CA ALA A 165 8.34 13.24 -4.08
C ALA A 165 8.58 14.57 -3.33
N ASP A 166 8.69 15.69 -4.06
CA ASP A 166 8.86 17.03 -3.47
C ASP A 166 7.72 17.40 -2.53
N ARG A 167 6.48 17.09 -2.95
CA ARG A 167 5.29 17.39 -2.16
C ARG A 167 5.26 16.56 -0.88
N VAL A 168 5.60 15.27 -0.97
CA VAL A 168 5.66 14.35 0.17
C VAL A 168 6.78 14.76 1.13
N ASN A 169 7.98 15.05 0.62
CA ASN A 169 9.11 15.57 1.39
C ASN A 169 8.73 16.84 2.16
N SER A 170 8.19 17.84 1.47
CA SER A 170 7.80 19.11 2.08
C SER A 170 6.71 18.95 3.15
N SER A 171 5.77 18.02 2.94
CA SER A 171 4.69 17.75 3.91
C SER A 171 5.22 17.00 5.13
N TRP A 172 6.09 16.00 4.93
CA TRP A 172 6.73 15.25 6.00
C TRP A 172 7.64 16.14 6.87
N GLN A 173 8.40 17.03 6.24
CA GLN A 173 9.22 18.01 6.94
C GLN A 173 8.37 18.92 7.85
N LYS A 174 7.23 19.41 7.35
CA LYS A 174 6.29 20.24 8.14
C LYS A 174 5.63 19.49 9.29
N LYS A 175 5.45 18.17 9.17
CA LYS A 175 4.98 17.32 10.28
C LYS A 175 6.01 17.28 11.43
N GLY A 176 7.29 17.53 11.16
CA GLY A 176 8.33 17.57 12.19
C GLY A 176 8.71 16.19 12.73
N SER A 177 8.51 15.12 11.95
CA SER A 177 8.94 13.78 12.33
C SER A 177 10.47 13.70 12.38
N PRO A 178 11.08 13.15 13.45
CA PRO A 178 12.53 12.97 13.51
C PRO A 178 13.01 11.84 12.58
N GLN A 179 12.12 10.89 12.25
CA GLN A 179 12.42 9.81 11.30
C GLN A 179 12.02 10.22 9.88
N LYS A 180 12.83 9.85 8.90
CA LYS A 180 12.50 9.98 7.47
C LYS A 180 11.37 9.03 7.10
N LEU A 181 10.51 9.44 6.16
CA LEU A 181 9.50 8.53 5.59
C LEU A 181 10.16 7.63 4.56
N LYS A 182 10.02 6.31 4.71
CA LYS A 182 10.45 5.35 3.71
C LYS A 182 9.58 5.45 2.46
N VAL A 183 10.23 5.56 1.31
CA VAL A 183 9.56 5.64 0.03
C VAL A 183 10.13 4.65 -0.98
N MET A 184 9.24 4.05 -1.76
CA MET A 184 9.62 3.34 -2.98
C MET A 184 9.15 4.12 -4.20
N VAL A 185 9.91 3.97 -5.29
CA VAL A 185 9.54 4.52 -6.59
C VAL A 185 8.71 3.50 -7.36
N GLN A 186 7.52 3.89 -7.78
CA GLN A 186 6.64 3.04 -8.58
C GLN A 186 7.00 3.14 -10.06
N VAL A 187 7.24 1.99 -10.68
CA VAL A 187 7.56 1.85 -12.11
C VAL A 187 6.40 1.17 -12.83
N ASN A 188 6.00 1.70 -13.97
CA ASN A 188 5.10 1.02 -14.90
C ASN A 188 5.93 0.08 -15.79
N THR A 189 6.12 -1.16 -15.34
CA THR A 189 6.86 -2.19 -16.09
C THR A 189 6.05 -2.79 -17.24
N SER A 190 4.72 -2.65 -17.22
CA SER A 190 3.83 -3.28 -18.20
C SER A 190 3.71 -2.52 -19.52
N GLY A 191 4.09 -1.24 -19.53
CA GLY A 191 3.94 -0.37 -20.70
C GLY A 191 2.50 0.06 -21.01
N GLU A 192 1.51 -0.38 -20.22
CA GLU A 192 0.11 0.04 -20.40
C GLU A 192 -0.09 1.48 -19.91
N ASP A 193 -0.57 2.38 -20.78
CA ASP A 193 -0.83 3.79 -20.46
C ASP A 193 -1.86 3.99 -19.33
N SER A 194 -2.72 2.98 -19.10
CA SER A 194 -3.74 3.02 -18.06
C SER A 194 -3.18 2.84 -16.63
N LYS A 195 -1.92 2.40 -16.49
CA LYS A 195 -1.31 2.14 -15.18
C LYS A 195 -0.43 3.28 -14.71
N HIS A 196 -0.48 3.53 -13.41
CA HIS A 196 0.38 4.49 -12.74
C HIS A 196 1.82 3.96 -12.60
N GLY A 197 2.76 4.88 -12.46
CA GLY A 197 4.19 4.63 -12.32
C GLY A 197 5.00 5.38 -13.35
N LEU A 198 6.28 5.56 -13.06
CA LEU A 198 7.23 6.12 -14.02
C LEU A 198 7.50 5.11 -15.14
N PRO A 199 7.74 5.57 -16.37
CA PRO A 199 8.31 4.69 -17.38
C PRO A 199 9.72 4.26 -16.93
N PRO A 200 10.17 3.03 -17.26
CA PRO A 200 11.47 2.50 -16.85
C PRO A 200 12.65 3.48 -17.01
N ARG A 201 12.73 4.14 -18.16
CA ARG A 201 13.79 5.11 -18.51
C ARG A 201 13.91 6.31 -17.55
N ASP A 202 12.85 6.70 -16.87
CA ASP A 202 12.82 7.87 -15.99
C ASP A 202 13.12 7.50 -14.52
N THR A 203 13.22 6.20 -14.22
CA THR A 203 13.34 5.66 -12.85
C THR A 203 14.60 6.15 -12.15
N THR A 204 15.77 5.98 -12.77
CA THR A 204 17.06 6.34 -12.15
C THR A 204 17.13 7.81 -11.78
N ALA A 205 16.69 8.71 -12.67
CA ALA A 205 16.66 10.15 -12.40
C ALA A 205 15.70 10.51 -11.26
N ALA A 206 14.56 9.82 -11.15
CA ALA A 206 13.63 10.04 -10.04
C ALA A 206 14.20 9.54 -8.71
N VAL A 207 14.89 8.40 -8.68
CA VAL A 207 15.56 7.89 -7.48
C VAL A 207 16.66 8.84 -7.02
N GLU A 208 17.50 9.30 -7.95
CA GLU A 208 18.54 10.29 -7.68
C GLU A 208 17.96 11.56 -7.07
N HIS A 209 16.83 12.05 -7.61
CA HIS A 209 16.13 13.20 -7.05
C HIS A 209 15.66 12.96 -5.62
N VAL A 210 15.05 11.80 -5.31
CA VAL A 210 14.64 11.46 -3.94
C VAL A 210 15.83 11.49 -2.99
N ILE A 211 16.96 10.88 -3.37
CA ILE A 211 18.16 10.81 -2.53
C ILE A 211 18.75 12.21 -2.30
N ASN A 212 18.90 13.00 -3.36
CA ASN A 212 19.65 14.25 -3.31
C ASN A 212 18.83 15.48 -2.90
N LYS A 213 17.50 15.46 -3.11
CA LYS A 213 16.63 16.63 -2.93
C LYS A 213 15.53 16.45 -1.89
N CYS A 214 15.30 15.23 -1.40
CA CYS A 214 14.25 14.95 -0.43
C CYS A 214 14.82 14.52 0.95
N PRO A 215 15.40 15.43 1.75
CA PRO A 215 16.08 15.09 3.00
C PRO A 215 15.17 14.45 4.06
N SER A 216 13.85 14.65 3.97
CA SER A 216 12.87 14.06 4.89
C SER A 216 12.37 12.68 4.44
N LEU A 217 12.85 12.19 3.28
CA LEU A 217 12.51 10.88 2.73
C LEU A 217 13.73 9.96 2.73
N GLU A 218 13.47 8.68 2.90
CA GLU A 218 14.45 7.60 2.76
C GLU A 218 14.04 6.75 1.57
N PHE A 219 14.83 6.81 0.49
CA PHE A 219 14.65 5.86 -0.61
C PHE A 219 15.03 4.46 -0.13
N VAL A 220 14.10 3.51 -0.27
CA VAL A 220 14.32 2.13 0.17
C VAL A 220 14.15 1.09 -0.93
N GLY A 221 13.57 1.43 -2.09
CA GLY A 221 13.31 0.42 -3.10
C GLY A 221 12.48 0.85 -4.30
N LEU A 222 12.22 -0.11 -5.18
CA LEU A 222 11.36 0.03 -6.35
C LEU A 222 10.08 -0.80 -6.17
N MET A 223 9.00 -0.37 -6.79
CA MET A 223 7.71 -1.06 -6.76
C MET A 223 7.15 -1.19 -8.17
N THR A 224 6.58 -2.34 -8.50
CA THR A 224 5.70 -2.49 -9.67
C THR A 224 4.41 -3.21 -9.32
N ILE A 225 3.32 -2.82 -10.00
CA ILE A 225 2.08 -3.58 -10.02
C ILE A 225 2.18 -4.74 -11.03
N GLY A 226 2.92 -4.54 -12.13
CA GLY A 226 3.03 -5.48 -13.24
C GLY A 226 1.76 -5.61 -14.10
N SER A 227 1.80 -6.55 -15.02
CA SER A 227 0.68 -6.97 -15.86
C SER A 227 -0.24 -7.92 -15.10
N ILE A 228 -1.53 -7.85 -15.37
CA ILE A 228 -2.50 -8.74 -14.72
C ILE A 228 -2.38 -10.12 -15.36
N GLY A 229 -2.23 -11.16 -14.54
CA GLY A 229 -2.43 -12.55 -14.97
C GLY A 229 -1.37 -13.07 -15.94
N HIS A 230 -0.10 -12.70 -15.75
CA HIS A 230 0.99 -13.36 -16.49
C HIS A 230 0.98 -14.87 -16.24
N ASP A 231 1.03 -15.63 -17.33
CA ASP A 231 1.06 -17.08 -17.31
C ASP A 231 2.50 -17.56 -17.11
N LEU A 232 2.80 -18.06 -15.91
CA LEU A 232 4.12 -18.55 -15.54
C LEU A 232 4.58 -19.77 -16.37
N SER A 233 3.67 -20.47 -17.05
CA SER A 233 4.06 -21.55 -17.97
C SER A 233 4.80 -21.02 -19.21
N LYS A 234 4.65 -19.73 -19.52
CA LYS A 234 5.36 -19.05 -20.61
C LYS A 234 6.74 -18.53 -20.19
N GLY A 235 7.18 -18.85 -18.98
CA GLY A 235 8.45 -18.41 -18.41
C GLY A 235 8.32 -17.30 -17.38
N PRO A 236 9.46 -16.73 -16.93
CA PRO A 236 9.48 -15.73 -15.87
C PRO A 236 8.64 -14.50 -16.23
N ASN A 237 7.91 -13.96 -15.24
CA ASN A 237 7.14 -12.74 -15.43
C ASN A 237 8.04 -11.59 -15.93
N PRO A 238 7.79 -11.05 -17.15
CA PRO A 238 8.64 -10.02 -17.75
C PRO A 238 8.66 -8.73 -16.94
N ASP A 239 7.56 -8.39 -16.26
CA ASP A 239 7.49 -7.20 -15.40
C ASP A 239 8.50 -7.26 -14.25
N PHE A 240 8.68 -8.46 -13.66
CA PHE A 240 9.65 -8.65 -12.58
C PHE A 240 11.08 -8.57 -13.10
N GLN A 241 11.34 -9.06 -14.32
CA GLN A 241 12.65 -8.94 -14.96
C GLN A 241 13.02 -7.48 -15.23
N VAL A 242 12.07 -6.66 -15.72
CA VAL A 242 12.29 -5.22 -15.89
C VAL A 242 12.64 -4.56 -14.56
N LEU A 243 11.90 -4.86 -13.47
CA LEU A 243 12.17 -4.25 -12.18
C LEU A 243 13.52 -4.68 -11.58
N LEU A 244 13.93 -5.93 -11.78
CA LEU A 244 15.25 -6.44 -11.37
C LEU A 244 16.39 -5.72 -12.09
N SER A 245 16.28 -5.57 -13.42
CA SER A 245 17.26 -4.83 -14.23
C SER A 245 17.34 -3.36 -13.82
N LEU A 246 16.20 -2.72 -13.54
CA LEU A 246 16.17 -1.34 -13.06
C LEU A 246 16.79 -1.19 -11.67
N ARG A 247 16.60 -2.16 -10.77
CA ARG A 247 17.31 -2.14 -9.48
C ARG A 247 18.82 -2.17 -9.71
N GLN A 248 19.31 -3.04 -10.59
CA GLN A 248 20.74 -3.14 -10.90
C GLN A 248 21.26 -1.81 -11.45
N GLU A 249 20.57 -1.23 -12.44
CA GLU A 249 20.94 0.05 -13.05
C GLU A 249 20.98 1.18 -12.01
N VAL A 250 19.96 1.28 -11.16
CA VAL A 250 19.89 2.28 -10.08
C VAL A 250 21.03 2.10 -9.09
N CYS A 251 21.33 0.86 -8.70
CA CYS A 251 22.41 0.55 -7.76
C CYS A 251 23.77 0.91 -8.34
N GLU A 252 24.04 0.55 -9.59
CA GLU A 252 25.30 0.87 -10.27
C GLU A 252 25.49 2.38 -10.47
N LYS A 253 24.49 3.07 -11.02
CA LYS A 253 24.60 4.50 -11.35
C LYS A 253 24.70 5.39 -10.12
N LEU A 254 24.02 5.01 -9.03
CA LEU A 254 23.97 5.80 -7.79
C LEU A 254 24.85 5.24 -6.68
N ASN A 255 25.66 4.22 -6.98
CA ASN A 255 26.56 3.53 -6.05
C ASN A 255 25.83 3.09 -4.77
N LEU A 256 24.65 2.47 -4.94
CA LEU A 256 23.85 1.95 -3.83
C LEU A 256 24.13 0.45 -3.64
N PRO A 257 24.28 -0.01 -2.39
CA PRO A 257 24.32 -1.44 -2.09
C PRO A 257 22.99 -2.10 -2.47
N ILE A 258 23.05 -3.15 -3.30
CA ILE A 258 21.86 -3.82 -3.85
C ILE A 258 20.97 -4.41 -2.77
N GLU A 259 21.55 -4.87 -1.66
CA GLU A 259 20.86 -5.41 -0.49
C GLU A 259 20.02 -4.36 0.27
N LYS A 260 20.26 -3.07 0.04
CA LYS A 260 19.45 -1.97 0.60
C LYS A 260 18.36 -1.46 -0.35
N VAL A 261 18.30 -1.96 -1.58
CA VAL A 261 17.28 -1.58 -2.56
C VAL A 261 16.24 -2.70 -2.66
N GLU A 262 15.18 -2.53 -1.88
CA GLU A 262 14.04 -3.42 -1.81
C GLU A 262 13.26 -3.47 -3.15
N LEU A 263 12.62 -4.60 -3.42
CA LEU A 263 11.70 -4.78 -4.54
C LEU A 263 10.32 -5.15 -4.01
N SER A 264 9.33 -4.30 -4.27
CA SER A 264 7.93 -4.56 -3.98
C SER A 264 7.23 -5.02 -5.25
N MET A 265 7.05 -6.33 -5.39
CA MET A 265 6.39 -6.98 -6.51
C MET A 265 5.85 -8.35 -6.12
N GLY A 266 4.80 -8.81 -6.79
CA GLY A 266 4.08 -10.04 -6.43
C GLY A 266 2.86 -9.79 -5.57
N MET A 267 1.76 -10.40 -5.98
CA MET A 267 0.43 -10.38 -5.38
C MET A 267 -0.08 -11.81 -5.16
N SER A 268 -1.33 -11.96 -4.73
CA SER A 268 -1.93 -13.26 -4.38
C SER A 268 -1.67 -14.41 -5.37
N THR A 269 -1.58 -14.13 -6.67
CA THR A 269 -1.46 -15.14 -7.73
C THR A 269 -0.03 -15.49 -8.12
N ASP A 270 0.95 -14.62 -7.84
CA ASP A 270 2.32 -14.73 -8.37
C ASP A 270 3.42 -14.42 -7.34
N PHE A 271 3.06 -14.22 -6.06
CA PHE A 271 4.02 -13.83 -5.03
C PHE A 271 5.14 -14.85 -4.79
N GLN A 272 4.87 -16.16 -4.94
CA GLN A 272 5.90 -17.19 -4.75
C GLN A 272 6.98 -17.03 -5.82
N HIS A 273 6.59 -16.94 -7.11
CA HIS A 273 7.50 -16.64 -8.21
C HIS A 273 8.21 -15.30 -7.99
N ALA A 274 7.49 -14.27 -7.56
CA ALA A 274 8.08 -12.96 -7.27
C ALA A 274 9.20 -13.06 -6.22
N ILE A 275 9.00 -13.84 -5.15
CA ILE A 275 10.01 -14.07 -4.11
C ILE A 275 11.21 -14.82 -4.69
N GLU A 276 10.97 -15.90 -5.44
CA GLU A 276 12.02 -16.73 -6.04
C GLU A 276 12.93 -15.93 -6.97
N VAL A 277 12.40 -14.90 -7.66
CA VAL A 277 13.20 -14.00 -8.50
C VAL A 277 13.74 -12.76 -7.78
N GLY A 278 13.47 -12.58 -6.49
CA GLY A 278 14.14 -11.55 -5.67
C GLY A 278 13.24 -10.43 -5.11
N SER A 279 11.92 -10.59 -5.11
CA SER A 279 11.00 -9.66 -4.42
C SER A 279 11.23 -9.68 -2.91
N THR A 280 11.43 -8.51 -2.31
CA THR A 280 11.60 -8.36 -0.86
C THR A 280 10.30 -7.95 -0.16
N ASN A 281 9.28 -7.50 -0.90
CA ASN A 281 7.95 -7.18 -0.38
C ASN A 281 6.88 -7.78 -1.30
N VAL A 282 6.02 -8.64 -0.74
CA VAL A 282 4.87 -9.21 -1.45
C VAL A 282 3.56 -8.70 -0.86
N ARG A 283 2.62 -8.32 -1.72
CA ARG A 283 1.38 -7.62 -1.34
C ARG A 283 0.17 -8.53 -1.54
N ILE A 284 -0.25 -9.22 -0.48
CA ILE A 284 -1.23 -10.31 -0.56
C ILE A 284 -2.53 -9.89 0.12
N GLY A 285 -3.65 -9.99 -0.60
CA GLY A 285 -4.96 -9.55 -0.12
C GLY A 285 -5.99 -10.67 -0.08
N SER A 286 -6.50 -11.08 -1.25
CA SER A 286 -7.57 -12.07 -1.38
C SER A 286 -7.27 -13.40 -0.71
N THR A 287 -6.01 -13.87 -0.76
CA THR A 287 -5.60 -15.13 -0.10
C THR A 287 -5.68 -15.05 1.43
N ILE A 288 -5.55 -13.87 2.03
CA ILE A 288 -5.59 -13.68 3.49
C ILE A 288 -7.00 -13.33 3.97
N PHE A 289 -7.65 -12.40 3.28
CA PHE A 289 -8.90 -11.79 3.75
C PHE A 289 -10.15 -12.27 2.99
N GLY A 290 -10.00 -13.22 2.07
CA GLY A 290 -11.05 -13.66 1.15
C GLY A 290 -11.38 -12.64 0.05
N GLU A 291 -12.28 -13.02 -0.84
CA GLU A 291 -12.72 -12.21 -1.98
C GLU A 291 -13.31 -10.85 -1.58
N ARG A 292 -13.35 -9.93 -2.55
CA ARG A 292 -13.98 -8.62 -2.34
C ARG A 292 -15.48 -8.76 -2.37
N ASP A 293 -16.15 -8.33 -1.30
CA ASP A 293 -17.59 -8.12 -1.32
C ASP A 293 -17.88 -6.85 -2.16
N TYR A 294 -18.16 -7.03 -3.44
CA TYR A 294 -18.84 -5.99 -4.20
C TYR A 294 -20.25 -5.84 -3.61
N PRO A 295 -20.73 -4.61 -3.31
CA PRO A 295 -22.14 -4.44 -3.04
C PRO A 295 -22.88 -4.93 -4.28
N ASN A 296 -23.63 -6.02 -4.11
CA ASN A 296 -24.49 -6.57 -5.14
C ASN A 296 -25.27 -5.42 -5.76
N ARG A 297 -25.13 -5.21 -7.08
CA ARG A 297 -26.05 -4.36 -7.84
C ARG A 297 -27.38 -5.10 -7.85
N ALA A 298 -28.12 -4.99 -6.75
CA ALA A 298 -29.54 -5.28 -6.76
C ALA A 298 -30.22 -4.10 -7.46
N ASP A 299 -30.32 -4.17 -8.80
CA ASP A 299 -31.63 -4.14 -9.43
C ASP A 299 -31.54 -4.66 -10.87
N GLY A 300 -32.58 -5.40 -11.27
CA GLY A 300 -32.67 -6.08 -12.55
C GLY A 300 -32.71 -5.10 -13.73
N GLY A 301 -31.78 -5.28 -14.67
CA GLY A 301 -31.83 -4.69 -15.99
C GLY A 301 -31.67 -5.80 -17.02
N LYS A 302 -32.73 -6.06 -17.79
CA LYS A 302 -32.79 -7.03 -18.90
C LYS A 302 -31.49 -7.09 -19.69
N ALA A 303 -31.02 -8.31 -19.95
CA ALA A 303 -30.05 -8.58 -21.00
C ALA A 303 -30.56 -7.97 -22.32
N PRO A 304 -29.72 -7.25 -23.10
CA PRO A 304 -30.10 -6.90 -24.45
C PRO A 304 -30.17 -8.20 -25.25
N ALA A 305 -31.36 -8.42 -25.83
CA ALA A 305 -31.64 -9.51 -26.74
C ALA A 305 -30.61 -9.52 -27.88
N GLY A 306 -30.20 -10.74 -28.26
CA GLY A 306 -29.36 -10.96 -29.43
C GLY A 306 -30.01 -10.35 -30.67
N THR A 307 -29.23 -9.59 -31.42
CA THR A 307 -29.55 -9.31 -32.82
C THR A 307 -29.25 -10.57 -33.62
N GLU A 308 -30.31 -11.34 -33.86
CA GLU A 308 -30.39 -12.31 -34.94
C GLU A 308 -30.04 -11.64 -36.27
N GLY A 309 -29.32 -12.38 -37.10
CA GLY A 309 -28.88 -11.96 -38.41
C GLY A 309 -30.05 -11.61 -39.33
N LYS A 310 -29.85 -10.55 -40.11
CA LYS A 310 -30.46 -10.42 -41.42
C LYS A 310 -29.41 -10.72 -42.47
N THR A 311 -29.59 -11.89 -43.07
CA THR A 311 -29.21 -12.23 -44.44
C THR A 311 -29.64 -11.11 -45.38
N GLU A 312 -28.71 -10.57 -46.16
CA GLU A 312 -29.01 -10.05 -47.49
C GLU A 312 -27.82 -10.36 -48.40
N ALA A 313 -28.09 -11.20 -49.39
CA ALA A 313 -27.21 -11.49 -50.50
C ALA A 313 -27.24 -10.30 -51.47
N SER A 314 -26.08 -9.89 -51.97
CA SER A 314 -26.00 -9.17 -53.24
C SER A 314 -24.77 -9.61 -54.00
N THR A 315 -25.08 -10.20 -55.16
CA THR A 315 -24.20 -10.69 -56.20
C THR A 315 -23.57 -9.53 -56.97
N ALA A 316 -22.35 -9.76 -57.44
CA ALA A 316 -21.58 -9.08 -58.49
C ALA A 316 -22.31 -8.13 -59.46
N GLN A 317 -21.66 -7.01 -59.79
CA GLN A 317 -21.26 -6.63 -61.17
C GLN A 317 -20.63 -5.21 -61.22
N GLY A 318 -19.56 -5.07 -62.00
CA GLY A 318 -19.36 -3.89 -62.86
C GLY A 318 -18.21 -2.93 -62.53
N HIS A 319 -17.14 -3.07 -63.33
CA HIS A 319 -16.04 -2.13 -63.65
C HIS A 319 -14.92 -1.88 -62.64
#